data_AF-A0A7X3REK8-F1
#
_entry.id   AF-A0A7X3REK8-F1
#
_cell.length_a   1.000
_cell.length_b   1.000
_cell.length_c   1.000
_cell.angle_alpha   90.00
_cell.angle_beta   90.00
_cell.angle_gamma   90.00
#
_symmetry.space_group_name_H-M   'P 1'
#
loop_
_entity.id
_entity.type
_entity.pdbx_description
1 polymer ?
#
loop_
_entity_poly.entity_id
_entity_poly.type
_entity_poly.pdbx_seq_one_letter_code
_entity_poly.pdbx_strand_id
1 'polypeptide(L)'
;MKPIITCLAMLTMSLTLTVHTYAEIDLETARGIWLLDEGDGNVINDMSGNENHGELQGGEWVDGPNGASALSLNGQDDRVIIPDADSLYLEEAWTITSWVFVNASENGFGHILGKRPASGTIANYAFRTSSNGSAWEAYYARDGWKGAWSQGTVQKDVWLYMTATYDGTDTITIYE
;
A
#
# COMPACT_ATOMS: atom_id res chain seq x y z
N MET A 1 17.62 -63.44 15.55
CA MET A 1 17.52 -62.12 16.22
C MET A 1 18.44 -61.08 15.56
N LYS A 2 18.23 -60.79 14.26
CA LYS A 2 18.97 -59.75 13.51
C LYS A 2 18.14 -58.93 12.47
N PRO A 3 16.80 -58.99 12.37
CA PRO A 3 16.09 -58.09 11.43
C PRO A 3 15.16 -57.04 12.05
N ILE A 4 15.12 -56.83 13.38
CA ILE A 4 14.11 -55.93 14.00
C ILE A 4 14.66 -54.52 14.34
N ILE A 5 15.98 -54.30 14.34
CA ILE A 5 16.55 -53.03 14.84
C ILE A 5 16.70 -51.95 13.76
N THR A 6 16.59 -52.27 12.46
CA THR A 6 16.96 -51.30 11.41
C THR A 6 15.82 -50.42 10.86
N CYS A 7 14.58 -50.59 11.33
CA CYS A 7 13.45 -49.76 10.86
C CYS A 7 13.04 -48.63 11.83
N LEU A 8 13.59 -48.55 13.04
CA LEU A 8 13.22 -47.50 14.00
C LEU A 8 14.13 -46.26 13.95
N ALA A 9 15.24 -46.31 13.20
CA ALA A 9 16.15 -45.17 13.04
C ALA A 9 15.78 -44.25 11.85
N MET A 10 14.76 -44.58 11.06
CA MET A 10 14.35 -43.83 9.87
C MET A 10 13.04 -43.03 10.03
N LEU A 11 12.56 -42.80 11.26
CA LEU A 11 11.26 -42.16 11.49
C LEU A 11 11.29 -40.83 12.29
N THR A 12 12.43 -40.19 12.52
CA THR A 12 12.46 -39.00 13.41
C THR A 12 13.23 -37.79 12.91
N MET A 13 13.48 -37.64 11.61
CA MET A 13 14.13 -36.40 11.14
C MET A 13 13.60 -35.89 9.81
N SER A 14 12.28 -35.90 9.64
CA SER A 14 11.62 -34.93 8.76
C SER A 14 11.41 -33.65 9.55
N LEU A 15 12.50 -32.92 9.82
CA LEU A 15 12.40 -31.53 10.25
C LEU A 15 11.92 -30.76 9.02
N THR A 16 10.62 -30.48 8.95
CA THR A 16 10.10 -29.53 7.96
C THR A 16 10.72 -28.17 8.30
N LEU A 17 11.78 -27.80 7.59
CA LEU A 17 12.23 -26.42 7.51
C LEU A 17 11.12 -25.66 6.79
N THR A 18 10.18 -25.11 7.55
CA THR A 18 9.30 -24.08 7.04
C THR A 18 10.18 -22.86 6.78
N VAL A 19 10.56 -22.69 5.51
CA VAL A 19 11.17 -21.45 5.06
C VAL A 19 10.09 -20.39 5.22
N HIS A 20 10.18 -19.60 6.29
CA HIS A 20 9.36 -18.42 6.42
C HIS A 20 9.96 -17.41 5.45
N THR A 21 9.37 -17.30 4.26
CA THR A 21 9.66 -16.18 3.37
C THR A 21 8.99 -14.96 3.98
N TYR A 22 9.73 -14.22 4.80
CA TYR A 22 9.34 -12.87 5.15
C TYR A 22 9.66 -12.00 3.95
N ALA A 23 8.64 -11.36 3.38
CA ALA A 23 8.85 -10.20 2.53
C ALA A 23 9.22 -9.04 3.46
N GLU A 24 10.50 -8.92 3.78
CA GLU A 24 11.01 -7.74 4.49
C GLU A 24 10.93 -6.55 3.53
N ILE A 25 10.43 -5.41 4.03
CA ILE A 25 10.47 -4.17 3.26
C ILE A 25 11.94 -3.79 3.15
N ASP A 26 12.47 -3.83 1.92
CA ASP A 26 13.79 -3.30 1.63
C ASP A 26 13.76 -1.77 1.74
N LEU A 27 14.17 -1.27 2.90
CA LEU A 27 14.19 0.15 3.21
C LEU A 27 15.11 0.95 2.28
N GLU A 28 16.12 0.33 1.65
CA GLU A 28 16.99 1.03 0.70
C GLU A 28 16.25 1.40 -0.59
N THR A 29 15.20 0.63 -0.94
CA THR A 29 14.38 0.87 -2.14
C THR A 29 13.08 1.60 -1.83
N ALA A 30 12.73 1.76 -0.55
CA ALA A 30 11.54 2.48 -0.14
C ALA A 30 11.63 3.94 -0.60
N ARG A 31 10.56 4.45 -1.23
CA ARG A 31 10.46 5.85 -1.66
C ARG A 31 9.68 6.73 -0.68
N GLY A 32 8.90 6.12 0.19
CA GLY A 32 8.14 6.80 1.22
C GLY A 32 7.47 5.77 2.14
N ILE A 33 7.56 6.00 3.44
CA ILE A 33 6.91 5.18 4.45
C ILE A 33 6.26 6.13 5.46
N TRP A 34 4.93 6.25 5.40
CA TRP A 34 4.15 7.06 6.33
C TRP A 34 3.29 6.12 7.16
N LEU A 35 3.68 5.91 8.43
CA LEU A 35 2.99 4.98 9.32
C LEU A 35 1.66 5.53 9.84
N LEU A 36 1.52 6.86 9.88
CA LEU A 36 0.38 7.56 10.49
C LEU A 36 0.22 7.16 11.96
N ASP A 37 1.34 7.08 12.69
CA ASP A 37 1.42 6.73 14.11
C ASP A 37 1.66 7.94 15.02
N GLU A 38 1.74 9.15 14.44
CA GLU A 38 1.94 10.39 15.19
C GLU A 38 0.80 10.67 16.17
N GLY A 39 -0.45 10.37 15.76
CA GLY A 39 -1.64 10.48 16.60
C GLY A 39 -2.09 11.92 16.92
N ASP A 40 -1.27 12.93 16.59
CA ASP A 40 -1.61 14.34 16.69
C ASP A 40 -0.82 15.21 15.69
N GLY A 41 -1.13 16.51 15.67
CA GLY A 41 -0.43 17.49 14.85
C GLY A 41 -0.75 17.37 13.36
N ASN A 42 0.01 18.12 12.56
CA ASN A 42 -0.18 18.21 11.10
C ASN A 42 1.05 17.76 10.29
N VAL A 43 2.08 17.24 10.95
CA VAL A 43 3.29 16.73 10.28
C VAL A 43 3.19 15.22 10.19
N ILE A 44 3.35 14.68 8.98
CA ILE A 44 3.37 13.24 8.71
C ILE A 44 4.80 12.84 8.40
N ASN A 45 5.41 12.00 9.22
CA ASN A 45 6.82 11.68 9.08
C ASN A 45 7.06 10.57 8.05
N ASP A 46 8.06 10.78 7.21
CA ASP A 46 8.59 9.75 6.33
C ASP A 46 9.69 8.95 7.03
N MET A 47 9.48 7.64 7.16
CA MET A 47 10.41 6.69 7.76
C MET A 47 11.33 6.01 6.74
N SER A 48 11.20 6.32 5.45
CA SER A 48 12.03 5.72 4.40
C SER A 48 13.47 6.25 4.35
N GLY A 49 13.73 7.38 5.02
CA GLY A 49 15.02 8.06 4.95
C GLY A 49 15.19 9.00 3.75
N ASN A 50 14.14 9.21 2.94
CA ASN A 50 14.16 10.14 1.81
C ASN A 50 13.67 11.55 2.16
N GLU A 51 13.36 11.82 3.43
CA GLU A 51 12.83 13.10 3.92
C GLU A 51 11.53 13.54 3.23
N ASN A 52 10.74 12.60 2.72
CA ASN A 52 9.46 12.88 2.04
C ASN A 52 8.32 13.13 3.05
N HIS A 53 8.56 13.98 4.05
CA HIS A 53 7.57 14.34 5.07
C HIS A 53 6.34 14.99 4.44
N GLY A 54 5.17 14.68 4.98
CA GLY A 54 3.90 15.23 4.55
C GLY A 54 3.36 16.30 5.52
N GLU A 55 2.46 17.13 5.01
CA GLU A 55 1.64 18.06 5.80
C GLU A 55 0.17 17.65 5.68
N LEU A 56 -0.47 17.38 6.80
CA LEU A 56 -1.91 17.17 6.89
C LEU A 56 -2.65 18.49 6.74
N GLN A 57 -3.54 18.57 5.76
CA GLN A 57 -4.46 19.67 5.53
C GLN A 57 -5.89 19.18 5.79
N GLY A 58 -6.49 19.66 6.87
CA GLY A 58 -7.79 19.17 7.35
C GLY A 58 -7.69 17.78 7.99
N GLY A 59 -8.79 17.04 8.02
CA GLY A 59 -8.86 15.69 8.57
C GLY A 59 -8.67 15.61 10.09
N GLU A 60 -8.85 14.40 10.62
CA GLU A 60 -8.74 14.11 12.05
C GLU A 60 -8.01 12.78 12.30
N TRP A 61 -7.26 12.72 13.40
CA TRP A 61 -6.64 11.49 13.87
C TRP A 61 -7.71 10.58 14.52
N VAL A 62 -7.70 9.31 14.14
CA VAL A 62 -8.63 8.28 14.62
C VAL A 62 -7.91 6.98 14.95
N ASP A 63 -8.59 6.05 15.60
CA ASP A 63 -8.07 4.71 15.86
C ASP A 63 -7.97 3.91 14.56
N GLY A 64 -6.76 3.43 14.28
CA GLY A 64 -6.41 2.59 13.14
C GLY A 64 -6.45 1.08 13.45
N PRO A 65 -6.11 0.24 12.46
CA PRO A 65 -6.02 -1.20 12.67
C PRO A 65 -4.89 -1.55 13.65
N ASN A 66 -5.09 -2.63 14.42
CA ASN A 66 -4.10 -3.15 15.37
C ASN A 66 -3.65 -2.16 16.48
N GLY A 67 -4.45 -1.14 16.78
CA GLY A 67 -4.16 -0.15 17.82
C GLY A 67 -3.17 0.94 17.40
N ALA A 68 -2.85 1.02 16.11
CA ALA A 68 -2.18 2.17 15.50
C ALA A 68 -3.14 3.38 15.42
N SER A 69 -2.63 4.57 15.07
CA SER A 69 -3.49 5.67 14.64
C SER A 69 -3.71 5.64 13.12
N ALA A 70 -4.68 6.42 12.66
CA ALA A 70 -4.94 6.65 11.25
C ALA A 70 -5.52 8.05 11.04
N LEU A 71 -5.65 8.45 9.77
CA LEU A 71 -6.29 9.70 9.38
C LEU A 71 -7.68 9.43 8.79
N SER A 72 -8.68 10.14 9.32
CA SER A 72 -9.99 10.25 8.72
C SER A 72 -10.04 11.47 7.82
N LEU A 73 -10.33 11.27 6.53
CA LEU A 73 -10.36 12.31 5.50
C LEU A 73 -11.77 12.39 4.91
N ASN A 74 -12.29 13.60 4.73
CA ASN A 74 -13.67 13.85 4.30
C ASN A 74 -13.97 13.61 2.80
N GLY A 75 -12.98 13.21 1.99
CA GLY A 75 -13.14 12.94 0.56
C GLY A 75 -13.33 14.18 -0.34
N GLN A 76 -13.23 15.40 0.20
CA GLN A 76 -13.45 16.66 -0.52
C GLN A 76 -12.17 17.49 -0.61
N ASP A 77 -11.65 17.93 0.53
CA ASP A 77 -10.48 18.80 0.63
C ASP A 77 -9.43 18.34 1.64
N ASP A 78 -9.79 17.42 2.54
CA ASP A 78 -8.84 16.80 3.47
C ASP A 78 -7.83 15.92 2.74
N ARG A 79 -6.54 16.12 3.02
CA ARG A 79 -5.45 15.33 2.42
C ARG A 79 -4.13 15.53 3.15
N VAL A 80 -3.22 14.59 2.95
CA VAL A 80 -1.79 14.80 3.22
C VAL A 80 -1.13 15.29 1.93
N ILE A 81 -0.41 16.41 2.00
CA ILE A 81 0.44 16.88 0.90
C ILE A 81 1.89 16.51 1.21
N ILE A 82 2.47 15.71 0.33
CA ILE A 82 3.92 15.47 0.31
C ILE A 82 4.52 16.38 -0.77
N PRO A 83 5.51 17.22 -0.45
CA PRO A 83 6.19 18.06 -1.43
C PRO A 83 6.77 17.25 -2.59
N ASP A 84 6.83 17.86 -3.77
CA ASP A 84 7.42 17.23 -4.94
C ASP A 84 8.91 16.97 -4.73
N ALA A 85 9.34 15.73 -5.01
CA ALA A 85 10.73 15.30 -4.91
C ALA A 85 11.05 14.25 -5.98
N ASP A 86 12.33 14.22 -6.40
CA ASP A 86 12.85 13.25 -7.37
C ASP A 86 12.74 11.80 -6.84
N SER A 87 12.95 11.61 -5.54
CA SER A 87 12.84 10.30 -4.86
C SER A 87 11.45 9.68 -4.96
N LEU A 88 10.41 10.48 -5.22
CA LEU A 88 9.03 10.02 -5.36
C LEU A 88 8.66 9.65 -6.79
N TYR A 89 9.53 9.86 -7.79
CA TYR A 89 9.24 9.35 -9.13
C TYR A 89 9.50 7.84 -9.16
N LEU A 90 8.43 7.07 -9.33
CA LEU A 90 8.56 5.64 -9.57
C LEU A 90 8.98 5.43 -11.02
N GLU A 91 9.92 4.54 -11.20
CA GLU A 91 10.64 4.38 -12.45
C GLU A 91 10.65 2.92 -12.94
N GLU A 92 10.81 1.97 -12.03
CA GLU A 92 10.91 0.55 -12.36
C GLU A 92 9.68 -0.20 -11.84
N ALA A 93 9.85 -1.48 -11.50
CA ALA A 93 8.88 -2.20 -10.70
C ALA A 93 8.64 -1.47 -9.38
N TRP A 94 7.40 -1.47 -8.91
CA TRP A 94 7.05 -0.79 -7.67
C TRP A 94 5.93 -1.53 -6.94
N THR A 95 5.83 -1.27 -5.64
CA THR A 95 4.74 -1.73 -4.79
C THR A 95 4.24 -0.55 -3.96
N ILE A 96 2.91 -0.38 -3.90
CA ILE A 96 2.23 0.54 -2.99
C ILE A 96 1.36 -0.31 -2.09
N THR A 97 1.53 -0.17 -0.78
CA THR A 97 0.73 -0.89 0.21
C THR A 97 0.19 0.08 1.26
N SER A 98 -1.02 -0.16 1.75
CA SER A 98 -1.68 0.72 2.71
C SER A 98 -2.82 0.02 3.44
N TRP A 99 -2.97 0.31 4.73
CA TRP A 99 -4.23 0.09 5.43
C TRP A 99 -5.23 1.18 5.03
N VAL A 100 -6.40 0.77 4.58
CA VAL A 100 -7.46 1.69 4.13
C VAL A 100 -8.81 1.32 4.74
N PHE A 101 -9.61 2.35 5.01
CA PHE A 101 -11.00 2.21 5.45
C PHE A 101 -11.85 3.09 4.54
N VAL A 102 -12.82 2.50 3.85
CA VAL A 102 -13.74 3.24 2.97
C VAL A 102 -15.12 3.29 3.63
N ASN A 103 -15.56 4.48 4.04
CA ASN A 103 -16.89 4.65 4.64
C ASN A 103 -17.99 4.26 3.65
N ALA A 104 -19.09 3.68 4.13
CA ALA A 104 -20.23 3.27 3.31
C ALA A 104 -20.79 4.39 2.42
N SER A 105 -20.79 5.62 2.96
CA SER A 105 -21.28 6.83 2.29
C SER A 105 -20.39 7.29 1.12
N GLU A 106 -19.10 6.96 1.15
CA GLU A 106 -18.14 7.47 0.17
C GLU A 106 -18.29 6.77 -1.17
N ASN A 107 -18.36 7.56 -2.24
CA ASN A 107 -18.45 7.06 -3.61
C ASN A 107 -17.58 7.93 -4.52
N GLY A 108 -17.17 7.39 -5.65
CA GLY A 108 -16.27 8.08 -6.56
C GLY A 108 -14.81 7.72 -6.35
N PHE A 109 -13.93 8.53 -6.95
CA PHE A 109 -12.49 8.33 -6.88
C PHE A 109 -11.95 8.72 -5.48
N GLY A 110 -11.91 7.78 -4.55
CA GLY A 110 -11.20 7.89 -3.28
C GLY A 110 -9.72 7.64 -3.50
N HIS A 111 -8.93 8.72 -3.51
CA HIS A 111 -7.48 8.63 -3.68
C HIS A 111 -6.81 8.22 -2.38
N ILE A 112 -6.20 7.04 -2.37
CA ILE A 112 -5.40 6.56 -1.24
C ILE A 112 -4.02 7.23 -1.29
N LEU A 113 -3.36 7.14 -2.44
CA LEU A 113 -2.04 7.70 -2.67
C LEU A 113 -1.82 7.95 -4.16
N GLY A 114 -1.10 9.02 -4.50
CA GLY A 114 -0.66 9.23 -5.87
C GLY A 114 0.23 10.45 -6.02
N LYS A 115 1.21 10.34 -6.93
CA LYS A 115 2.03 11.47 -7.35
C LYS A 115 1.41 12.08 -8.59
N ARG A 116 0.76 13.23 -8.40
CA ARG A 116 -0.02 13.91 -9.43
C ARG A 116 0.40 15.37 -9.57
N PRO A 117 0.40 15.92 -10.78
CA PRO A 117 0.59 17.36 -10.91
C PRO A 117 -0.61 18.11 -10.34
N ALA A 118 -0.38 19.31 -9.81
CA ALA A 118 -1.44 20.20 -9.32
C ALA A 118 -2.45 20.59 -10.42
N SER A 119 -2.05 20.48 -11.69
CA SER A 119 -2.92 20.65 -12.87
C SER A 119 -2.38 19.80 -14.03
N GLY A 120 -3.26 19.34 -14.92
CA GLY A 120 -2.90 18.44 -16.02
C GLY A 120 -3.44 17.02 -15.84
N THR A 121 -3.19 16.15 -16.82
CA THR A 121 -3.91 14.88 -16.96
C THR A 121 -3.14 13.63 -16.58
N ILE A 122 -1.81 13.69 -16.42
CA ILE A 122 -1.00 12.48 -16.24
C ILE A 122 -0.29 12.53 -14.90
N ALA A 123 -0.76 11.70 -13.97
CA ALA A 123 -0.07 11.38 -12.74
C ALA A 123 0.99 10.30 -13.01
N ASN A 124 2.12 10.33 -12.28
CA ASN A 124 3.14 9.30 -12.41
C ASN A 124 2.59 7.95 -11.95
N TYR A 125 1.93 7.91 -10.79
CA TYR A 125 1.18 6.76 -10.31
C TYR A 125 -0.01 7.19 -9.44
N ALA A 126 -0.98 6.30 -9.29
CA ALA A 126 -1.99 6.42 -8.24
C ALA A 126 -2.56 5.06 -7.85
N PHE A 127 -3.04 4.97 -6.61
CA PHE A 127 -3.88 3.91 -6.09
C PHE A 127 -5.16 4.50 -5.50
N ARG A 128 -6.33 4.02 -5.94
CA ARG A 128 -7.63 4.61 -5.63
C ARG A 128 -8.79 3.63 -5.76
N THR A 129 -9.98 4.05 -5.37
CA THR A 129 -11.24 3.42 -5.79
C THR A 129 -11.66 3.87 -7.19
N SER A 130 -12.55 3.10 -7.83
CA SER A 130 -13.16 3.38 -9.13
C SER A 130 -14.11 4.58 -9.11
N SER A 131 -14.55 5.05 -10.28
CA SER A 131 -15.43 6.23 -10.38
C SER A 131 -16.79 6.10 -9.69
N ASN A 132 -17.19 4.89 -9.33
CA ASN A 132 -18.39 4.60 -8.55
C ASN A 132 -18.07 4.09 -7.14
N GLY A 133 -16.80 4.16 -6.71
CA GLY A 133 -16.35 3.74 -5.38
C GLY A 133 -16.53 2.26 -5.06
N SER A 134 -16.74 1.41 -6.07
CA SER A 134 -17.14 0.00 -5.87
C SER A 134 -16.03 -1.01 -6.13
N ALA A 135 -14.94 -0.61 -6.79
CA ALA A 135 -13.81 -1.46 -7.12
C ALA A 135 -12.49 -0.68 -6.98
N TRP A 136 -11.36 -1.37 -7.07
CA TRP A 136 -10.02 -0.78 -6.95
C TRP A 136 -9.41 -0.46 -8.31
N GLU A 137 -8.63 0.62 -8.36
CA GLU A 137 -7.87 1.03 -9.53
C GLU A 137 -6.46 1.46 -9.14
N ALA A 138 -5.47 1.01 -9.90
CA ALA A 138 -4.10 1.49 -9.79
C ALA A 138 -3.56 1.73 -11.20
N TYR A 139 -2.79 2.80 -11.37
CA TYR A 139 -2.24 3.13 -12.68
C TYR A 139 -0.87 3.78 -12.56
N TYR A 140 -0.12 3.70 -13.65
CA TYR A 140 1.23 4.25 -13.78
C TYR A 140 1.43 4.80 -15.20
N ALA A 141 2.10 5.95 -15.29
CA ALA A 141 2.40 6.62 -16.54
C ALA A 141 3.79 7.27 -16.49
N ARG A 142 4.74 6.60 -17.14
CA ARG A 142 6.06 7.14 -17.49
C ARG A 142 6.34 6.88 -18.96
N ASP A 143 6.29 5.60 -19.34
CA ASP A 143 6.57 5.11 -20.70
C ASP A 143 5.29 4.60 -21.37
N GLY A 144 4.23 5.41 -21.28
CA GLY A 144 2.88 5.05 -21.70
C GLY A 144 1.99 4.61 -20.53
N TRP A 145 0.68 4.61 -20.78
CA TRP A 145 -0.35 4.34 -19.77
C TRP A 145 -0.49 2.85 -19.49
N LYS A 146 -0.41 2.50 -18.21
CA LYS A 146 -0.67 1.15 -17.68
C LYS A 146 -1.66 1.28 -16.53
N GLY A 147 -2.56 0.32 -16.38
CA GLY A 147 -3.59 0.38 -15.35
C GLY A 147 -4.28 -0.95 -15.09
N ALA A 148 -4.57 -1.19 -13.82
CA ALA A 148 -5.53 -2.17 -13.36
C ALA A 148 -6.82 -1.42 -13.02
N TRP A 149 -7.92 -1.78 -13.70
CA TRP A 149 -9.20 -1.06 -13.60
C TRP A 149 -10.30 -1.96 -13.09
N SER A 150 -11.17 -1.44 -12.23
CA SER A 150 -12.33 -2.16 -11.70
C SER A 150 -11.98 -3.53 -11.11
N GLN A 151 -10.90 -3.60 -10.32
CA GLN A 151 -10.44 -4.84 -9.71
C GLN A 151 -11.14 -5.09 -8.37
N GLY A 152 -11.55 -6.35 -8.14
CA GLY A 152 -12.16 -6.77 -6.89
C GLY A 152 -13.46 -6.02 -6.57
N THR A 153 -13.77 -5.94 -5.27
CA THR A 153 -14.90 -5.16 -4.75
C THR A 153 -14.45 -4.44 -3.50
N VAL A 154 -14.74 -3.15 -3.41
CA VAL A 154 -14.43 -2.36 -2.21
C VAL A 154 -15.41 -2.79 -1.11
N GLN A 155 -14.91 -3.52 -0.11
CA GLN A 155 -15.66 -3.75 1.12
C GLN A 155 -15.63 -2.46 1.94
N LYS A 156 -16.82 -1.94 2.27
CA LYS A 156 -16.97 -0.68 3.00
C LYS A 156 -17.15 -0.93 4.50
N ASP A 157 -16.84 0.09 5.29
CA ASP A 157 -16.88 0.09 6.75
C ASP A 157 -16.01 -1.01 7.43
N VAL A 158 -14.93 -1.40 6.75
CA VAL A 158 -13.94 -2.36 7.26
C VAL A 158 -12.53 -1.89 6.91
N TRP A 159 -11.55 -2.20 7.76
CA TRP A 159 -10.13 -2.01 7.46
C TRP A 159 -9.65 -3.09 6.49
N LEU A 160 -8.99 -2.67 5.40
CA LEU A 160 -8.43 -3.54 4.38
C LEU A 160 -6.93 -3.24 4.23
N TYR A 161 -6.11 -4.29 4.08
CA TYR A 161 -4.69 -4.13 3.80
C TYR A 161 -4.44 -4.30 2.30
N MET A 162 -4.47 -3.20 1.58
CA MET A 162 -4.47 -3.21 0.12
C MET A 162 -3.06 -3.06 -0.43
N THR A 163 -2.74 -3.80 -1.49
CA THR A 163 -1.45 -3.71 -2.16
C THR A 163 -1.61 -3.65 -3.68
N ALA A 164 -0.94 -2.70 -4.32
CA ALA A 164 -0.81 -2.63 -5.78
C ALA A 164 0.65 -2.81 -6.18
N THR A 165 0.93 -3.65 -7.17
CA THR A 165 2.28 -3.90 -7.68
C THR A 165 2.35 -3.65 -9.18
N TYR A 166 3.46 -3.12 -9.67
CA TYR A 166 3.82 -3.07 -11.08
C TYR A 166 5.07 -3.92 -11.34
N ASP A 167 5.03 -4.75 -12.38
CA ASP A 167 6.11 -5.69 -12.71
C ASP A 167 7.34 -5.06 -13.38
N GLY A 168 7.33 -3.75 -13.64
CA GLY A 168 8.41 -3.05 -14.34
C GLY A 168 8.33 -3.15 -15.87
N THR A 169 7.35 -3.90 -16.40
CA THR A 169 7.14 -4.11 -17.83
C THR A 169 5.79 -3.59 -18.28
N ASP A 170 4.67 -4.25 -17.95
CA ASP A 170 3.32 -3.86 -18.39
C ASP A 170 2.19 -4.15 -17.39
N THR A 171 2.40 -5.02 -16.40
CA THR A 171 1.29 -5.52 -15.58
C THR A 171 1.21 -4.81 -14.24
N ILE A 172 0.04 -4.27 -13.92
CA ILE A 172 -0.32 -3.85 -12.57
C ILE A 172 -1.29 -4.88 -11.98
N THR A 173 -1.04 -5.33 -10.75
CA THR A 173 -1.90 -6.26 -10.01
C THR A 173 -2.30 -5.63 -8.67
N ILE A 174 -3.54 -5.86 -8.23
CA ILE A 174 -4.07 -5.39 -6.96
C ILE A 174 -4.44 -6.60 -6.10
N TYR A 175 -4.03 -6.55 -4.84
CA TYR A 175 -4.23 -7.57 -3.81
C TYR A 175 -4.95 -6.95 -2.62
N GLU A 176 -5.80 -7.75 -1.99
CA GLU A 176 -6.52 -7.50 -0.73
C GLU A 176 -6.06 -8.52 0.31
#